data_AF-A0A7C5L2B0-F1
#
_entry.id   AF-A0A7C5L2B0-F1
#
_cell.length_a   1.000
_cell.length_b   1.000
_cell.length_c   1.000
_cell.angle_alpha   90.00
_cell.angle_beta   90.00
_cell.angle_gamma   90.00
#
_symmetry.space_group_name_H-M   'P 1'
#
loop_
_entity.id
_entity.type
_entity.pdbx_description
1 polymer ?
#
loop_
_entity_poly.entity_id
_entity_poly.type
_entity_poly.pdbx_seq_one_letter_code
_entity_poly.pdbx_strand_id
1 'polypeptide(L)'
;SEGQTLQGGAEVGLIDTTALSLQRQQLISAMQALHAKLRDPSPEIEVLKKQKSVLLKERKRLEKLIEGKAATTKQLDDLDGQLAVIEQKIQAARATAQQANRGILAEEAPLQAKLASLEDQIRRCRIINPVKGRVLSKTAEAGELAAPGKTLYVLAPMDTLILRAYVSATQLPEIKENMKVTVSIDAPDGGYYDYPGRITWISSEAEFTPKIVQTKEERVNLVYAIKIAVPNDGKLKLGMPAEVNW
;
A
#
# COMPACT_ATOMS: atom_id res chain seq x y z
N SER A 1 -12.41 18.27 -13.72
CA SER A 1 -13.84 18.61 -13.81
C SER A 1 -14.63 17.49 -14.47
N GLU A 2 -15.95 17.50 -14.34
CA GLU A 2 -16.82 16.54 -15.06
C GLU A 2 -16.55 16.61 -16.57
N GLY A 3 -16.59 15.45 -17.23
CA GLY A 3 -16.29 15.32 -18.66
C GLY A 3 -14.81 15.34 -19.03
N GLN A 4 -13.89 15.65 -18.10
CA GLN A 4 -12.44 15.59 -18.33
C GLN A 4 -11.97 14.14 -18.43
N THR A 5 -10.98 13.88 -19.30
CA THR A 5 -10.27 12.60 -19.34
C THR A 5 -9.01 12.69 -18.47
N LEU A 6 -8.84 11.73 -17.58
CA LEU A 6 -7.71 11.61 -16.67
C LEU A 6 -6.87 10.38 -17.04
N GLN A 7 -5.55 10.50 -16.92
CA GLN A 7 -4.63 9.38 -17.13
C GLN A 7 -4.45 8.57 -15.85
N GLY A 8 -4.11 7.28 -15.99
CA GLY A 8 -3.67 6.47 -14.85
C GLY A 8 -2.40 7.05 -14.24
N GLY A 9 -2.30 7.04 -12.92
CA GLY A 9 -1.17 7.60 -12.17
C GLY A 9 -1.21 9.12 -11.96
N ALA A 10 -2.17 9.85 -12.55
CA ALA A 10 -2.31 11.27 -12.33
C ALA A 10 -2.78 11.57 -10.90
N GLU A 11 -2.12 12.51 -10.22
CA GLU A 11 -2.59 13.06 -8.94
C GLU A 11 -3.70 14.08 -9.21
N VAL A 12 -4.86 13.90 -8.58
CA VAL A 12 -6.08 14.69 -8.86
C VAL A 12 -6.64 15.41 -7.64
N GLY A 13 -6.05 15.18 -6.47
CA GLY A 13 -6.46 15.83 -5.23
C GLY A 13 -5.56 15.47 -4.06
N LEU A 14 -5.61 16.32 -3.05
CA LEU A 14 -4.92 16.16 -1.79
C LEU A 14 -5.92 16.38 -0.65
N ILE A 15 -6.01 15.41 0.25
CA ILE A 15 -6.66 15.58 1.56
C ILE A 15 -5.65 16.21 2.50
N ASP A 16 -6.08 17.15 3.35
CA ASP A 16 -5.19 17.84 4.29
C ASP A 16 -4.42 16.84 5.18
N THR A 17 -3.09 16.86 5.08
CA THR A 17 -2.18 16.01 5.83
C THR A 17 -1.59 16.69 7.05
N THR A 18 -1.98 17.93 7.39
CA THR A 18 -1.32 18.73 8.43
C THR A 18 -1.30 18.01 9.77
N ALA A 19 -2.47 17.56 10.25
CA ALA A 19 -2.58 16.84 11.52
C ALA A 19 -1.77 15.53 11.52
N LEU A 20 -1.81 14.77 10.42
CA LEU A 20 -1.05 13.52 10.28
C LEU A 20 0.46 13.78 10.24
N SER A 21 0.90 14.87 9.59
CA SER A 21 2.31 15.26 9.50
C SER A 21 2.87 15.69 10.86
N LEU A 22 2.05 16.38 11.67
CA LEU A 22 2.41 16.72 13.05
C LEU A 22 2.51 15.47 13.94
N GLN A 23 1.56 14.53 13.82
CA GLN A 23 1.64 13.24 14.51
C GLN A 23 2.88 12.43 14.10
N ARG A 24 3.24 12.48 12.81
CA ARG A 24 4.44 11.83 12.28
C ARG A 24 5.69 12.41 12.93
N GLN A 25 5.78 13.73 13.00
CA GLN A 25 6.89 14.41 13.65
C GLN A 25 6.96 14.07 15.14
N GLN A 26 5.82 14.00 15.83
CA GLN A 26 5.77 13.61 17.24
C GLN A 26 6.32 12.19 17.47
N LEU A 27 5.98 11.22 16.61
CA LEU A 27 6.50 9.85 16.70
C LEU A 27 8.01 9.79 16.43
N ILE A 28 8.49 10.51 15.42
CA ILE A 28 9.92 10.61 15.12
C ILE A 28 10.68 11.18 16.33
N SER A 29 10.19 12.28 16.91
CA SER A 29 10.80 12.88 18.11
C SER A 29 10.76 11.93 19.31
N ALA A 30 9.69 11.15 19.48
CA ALA A 30 9.60 10.15 20.56
C ALA A 30 10.64 9.03 20.38
N MET A 31 10.86 8.55 19.16
CA MET A 31 11.91 7.57 18.85
C MET A 31 13.31 8.16 19.07
N GLN A 32 13.55 9.41 18.68
CA GLN A 32 14.83 10.08 18.94
C GLN A 32 15.10 10.22 20.45
N ALA A 33 14.08 10.57 21.23
CA ALA A 33 14.20 10.63 22.68
C ALA A 33 14.46 9.25 23.31
N LEU A 34 13.92 8.18 22.72
CA LEU A 34 14.19 6.81 23.11
C LEU A 34 15.65 6.43 22.84
N HIS A 35 16.17 6.76 21.66
CA HIS A 35 17.58 6.55 21.30
C HIS A 35 18.54 7.34 22.19
N ALA A 36 18.18 8.57 22.55
CA ALA A 36 18.98 9.39 23.48
C ALA A 36 19.09 8.79 24.90
N LYS A 37 18.18 7.87 25.28
CA LYS A 37 18.26 7.14 26.56
C LYS A 37 19.16 5.91 26.51
N LEU A 38 19.63 5.50 25.33
CA LEU A 38 20.51 4.34 25.20
C LEU A 38 21.81 4.58 25.98
N ARG A 39 22.17 3.60 26.80
CA ARG A 39 23.42 3.64 27.55
C ARG A 39 24.58 3.27 26.63
N ASP A 40 25.55 4.16 26.52
CA ASP A 40 26.82 3.90 25.86
C ASP A 40 27.88 3.48 26.91
N PRO A 41 28.31 2.20 26.95
CA PRO A 41 29.36 1.76 27.85
C PRO A 41 30.77 2.09 27.32
N SER A 42 30.91 2.65 26.11
CA SER A 42 32.21 2.84 25.45
C SER A 42 33.18 3.71 26.26
N PRO A 43 32.78 4.86 26.86
CA PRO A 43 33.69 5.66 27.67
C PRO A 43 34.26 4.91 28.88
N GLU A 44 33.41 4.18 29.60
CA GLU A 44 33.81 3.36 30.76
C GLU A 44 34.73 2.21 30.33
N ILE A 45 34.39 1.52 29.25
CA ILE A 45 35.18 0.42 28.68
C ILE A 45 36.55 0.93 28.20
N GLU A 46 36.65 2.12 27.61
CA GLU A 46 37.92 2.68 27.17
C GLU A 46 38.87 2.95 28.34
N VAL A 47 38.36 3.46 29.47
CA VAL A 47 39.14 3.61 30.70
C VAL A 47 39.68 2.25 31.18
N LEU A 48 38.82 1.23 31.24
CA LEU A 48 39.20 -0.13 31.66
C LEU A 48 40.21 -0.77 30.70
N LYS A 49 40.05 -0.58 29.39
CA LYS A 49 41.02 -1.04 28.38
C LYS A 49 42.38 -0.38 28.55
N LYS A 50 42.43 0.92 28.86
CA LYS A 50 43.69 1.62 29.15
C LYS A 50 44.37 1.04 30.39
N GLN A 51 43.64 0.82 31.47
CA GLN A 51 44.17 0.16 32.67
C GLN A 51 44.69 -1.26 32.36
N LYS A 52 43.93 -2.06 31.62
CA LYS A 52 44.35 -3.38 31.14
C LYS A 52 45.66 -3.31 30.36
N SER A 53 45.81 -2.32 29.47
CA SER A 53 47.03 -2.16 28.65
C SER A 53 48.28 -1.88 29.48
N VAL A 54 48.14 -1.13 30.58
CA VAL A 54 49.25 -0.85 31.51
C VAL A 54 49.65 -2.13 32.25
N LEU A 55 48.67 -2.87 32.78
CA LEU A 55 48.93 -4.15 33.47
C LEU A 55 49.54 -5.19 32.53
N LEU A 56 49.12 -5.26 31.27
CA LEU A 56 49.71 -6.16 30.28
C LEU A 56 51.18 -5.85 30.00
N LYS A 57 51.56 -4.56 29.96
CA LYS A 57 52.97 -4.16 29.81
C LYS A 57 53.78 -4.56 31.05
N GLU A 58 53.23 -4.37 32.23
CA GLU A 58 53.87 -4.73 33.49
C GLU A 58 54.07 -6.25 33.61
N ARG A 59 53.02 -7.02 33.30
CA ARG A 59 53.08 -8.49 33.23
C ARG A 59 54.19 -8.97 32.31
N LYS A 60 54.27 -8.43 31.09
CA LYS A 60 55.33 -8.77 30.12
C LYS A 60 56.73 -8.41 30.61
N ARG A 61 56.88 -7.33 31.37
CA ARG A 61 58.15 -6.95 32.00
C ARG A 61 58.54 -7.95 33.09
N LEU A 62 57.57 -8.35 33.91
CA LEU A 62 57.78 -9.30 35.00
C LEU A 62 58.11 -10.70 34.49
N GLU A 63 57.45 -11.18 33.43
CA GLU A 63 57.77 -12.46 32.77
C GLU A 63 59.25 -12.54 32.38
N LYS A 64 59.80 -11.49 31.76
CA LYS A 64 61.23 -11.41 31.41
C LYS A 64 62.16 -11.43 32.63
N LEU A 65 61.74 -10.84 33.75
CA LEU A 65 62.53 -10.82 34.99
C LEU A 65 62.52 -12.20 35.69
N ILE A 66 61.41 -12.94 35.60
CA ILE A 66 61.30 -14.31 36.11
C ILE A 66 62.20 -15.26 35.29
N GLU A 67 62.21 -15.13 33.95
CA GLU A 67 63.13 -15.86 33.07
C GLU A 67 64.60 -15.62 33.46
N GLY A 68 64.94 -14.39 33.87
CA GLY A 68 66.24 -14.01 34.41
C GLY A 68 66.51 -14.43 35.87
N LYS A 69 65.61 -15.22 36.50
CA LYS A 69 65.64 -15.63 37.93
C LYS A 69 65.64 -14.48 38.94
N ALA A 70 65.18 -13.30 38.54
CA ALA A 70 65.22 -12.06 39.34
C ALA A 70 63.88 -11.66 39.97
N ALA A 71 62.81 -12.46 39.78
CA ALA A 71 61.47 -12.16 40.29
C ALA A 71 60.71 -13.42 40.75
N THR A 72 59.61 -13.23 41.48
CA THR A 72 58.79 -14.32 42.07
C THR A 72 57.52 -14.59 41.26
N THR A 73 57.08 -15.85 41.20
CA THR A 73 55.82 -16.24 40.53
C THR A 73 54.58 -15.62 41.16
N LYS A 74 54.60 -15.38 42.49
CA LYS A 74 53.49 -14.74 43.21
C LYS A 74 53.09 -13.38 42.62
N GLN A 75 54.05 -12.56 42.23
CA GLN A 75 53.77 -11.24 41.64
C GLN A 75 53.13 -11.34 40.25
N LEU A 76 53.40 -12.43 39.52
CA LEU A 76 52.77 -12.72 38.23
C LEU A 76 51.32 -13.14 38.44
N ASP A 77 51.08 -14.04 39.40
CA ASP A 77 49.73 -14.48 39.78
C ASP A 77 48.85 -13.31 40.24
N ASP A 78 49.42 -12.39 41.03
CA ASP A 78 48.73 -11.17 41.49
C ASP A 78 48.33 -10.26 40.29
N LEU A 79 49.20 -10.11 39.29
CA LEU A 79 48.90 -9.34 38.07
C LEU A 79 47.85 -10.03 37.20
N ASP A 80 47.91 -11.35 37.06
CA ASP A 80 46.92 -12.14 36.33
C ASP A 80 45.54 -12.05 36.98
N GLY A 81 45.48 -12.09 38.31
CA GLY A 81 44.26 -11.82 39.07
C GLY A 81 43.68 -10.43 38.80
N GLN A 82 44.52 -9.38 38.78
CA GLN A 82 44.08 -8.02 38.45
C GLN A 82 43.57 -7.89 37.01
N LEU A 83 44.25 -8.53 36.05
CA LEU A 83 43.82 -8.56 34.65
C LEU A 83 42.47 -9.27 34.49
N ALA A 84 42.27 -10.40 35.19
CA ALA A 84 40.99 -11.11 35.20
C ALA A 84 39.86 -10.24 35.75
N VAL A 85 40.10 -9.49 36.83
CA VAL A 85 39.13 -8.54 37.39
C VAL A 85 38.79 -7.43 36.40
N ILE A 86 39.76 -6.85 35.70
CA ILE A 86 39.48 -5.81 34.68
C ILE A 86 38.67 -6.39 33.53
N GLU A 87 38.97 -7.60 33.08
CA GLU A 87 38.19 -8.26 32.03
C GLU A 87 36.75 -8.48 32.48
N GLN A 88 36.53 -8.98 33.70
CA GLN A 88 35.19 -9.12 34.27
C GLN A 88 34.45 -7.78 34.35
N LYS A 89 35.12 -6.69 34.74
CA LYS A 89 34.52 -5.34 34.74
C LYS A 89 34.09 -4.89 33.34
N ILE A 90 34.91 -5.14 32.31
CA ILE A 90 34.55 -4.83 30.91
C ILE A 90 33.32 -5.63 30.49
N GLN A 91 33.29 -6.93 30.78
CA GLN A 91 32.13 -7.77 30.43
C GLN A 91 30.87 -7.36 31.19
N ALA A 92 30.99 -7.03 32.48
CA ALA A 92 29.88 -6.55 33.29
C ALA A 92 29.32 -5.21 32.77
N ALA A 93 30.19 -4.26 32.38
CA ALA A 93 29.76 -2.98 31.80
C ALA A 93 28.99 -3.17 30.48
N ARG A 94 29.46 -4.07 29.61
CA ARG A 94 28.77 -4.46 28.38
C ARG A 94 27.41 -5.09 28.64
N ALA A 95 27.37 -6.10 29.50
CA ALA A 95 26.13 -6.82 29.83
C ALA A 95 25.09 -5.88 30.45
N THR A 96 25.52 -4.98 31.33
CA THR A 96 24.64 -3.99 31.97
C THR A 96 24.05 -3.03 30.93
N ALA A 97 24.86 -2.49 30.01
CA ALA A 97 24.36 -1.62 28.96
C ALA A 97 23.43 -2.37 27.99
N GLN A 98 23.77 -3.59 27.60
CA GLN A 98 22.92 -4.42 26.75
C GLN A 98 21.56 -4.70 27.39
N GLN A 99 21.56 -5.06 28.68
CA GLN A 99 20.32 -5.32 29.41
C GLN A 99 19.45 -4.06 29.54
N ALA A 100 20.05 -2.91 29.84
CA ALA A 100 19.34 -1.63 29.89
C ALA A 100 18.76 -1.24 28.52
N ASN A 101 19.56 -1.40 27.45
CA ASN A 101 19.16 -1.02 26.10
C ASN A 101 18.11 -1.97 25.51
N ARG A 102 18.06 -3.24 25.94
CA ARG A 102 17.08 -4.21 25.43
C ARG A 102 15.64 -3.78 25.67
N GLY A 103 15.33 -3.25 26.85
CA GLY A 103 14.00 -2.73 27.17
C GLY A 103 13.65 -1.51 26.32
N ILE A 104 14.60 -0.58 26.22
CA ILE A 104 14.46 0.65 25.43
C ILE A 104 14.20 0.31 23.95
N LEU A 105 14.99 -0.58 23.35
CA LEU A 105 14.82 -0.98 21.95
C LEU A 105 13.53 -1.77 21.71
N ALA A 106 13.03 -2.51 22.71
CA ALA A 106 11.74 -3.18 22.60
C ALA A 106 10.56 -2.20 22.52
N GLU A 107 10.68 -1.01 23.12
CA GLU A 107 9.69 0.08 22.99
C GLU A 107 9.72 0.75 21.61
N GLU A 108 10.81 0.59 20.83
CA GLU A 108 10.94 1.22 19.52
C GLU A 108 10.07 0.55 18.45
N ALA A 109 10.02 -0.78 18.44
CA ALA A 109 9.27 -1.56 17.45
C ALA A 109 7.79 -1.14 17.30
N PRO A 110 7.00 -0.96 18.38
CA PRO A 110 5.62 -0.48 18.24
C PRO A 110 5.54 0.97 17.73
N LEU A 111 6.50 1.84 18.05
CA LEU A 111 6.56 3.20 17.52
C LEU A 111 6.84 3.20 16.01
N GLN A 112 7.75 2.34 15.54
CA GLN A 112 8.02 2.16 14.12
C GLN A 112 6.79 1.65 13.36
N ALA A 113 6.09 0.66 13.91
CA ALA A 113 4.84 0.15 13.31
C ALA A 113 3.77 1.25 13.22
N LYS A 114 3.64 2.08 14.27
CA LYS A 114 2.72 3.21 14.27
C LYS A 114 3.10 4.29 13.26
N LEU A 115 4.40 4.57 13.11
CA LEU A 115 4.93 5.48 12.11
C LEU A 115 4.63 4.98 10.69
N ALA A 116 4.88 3.71 10.40
CA ALA A 116 4.59 3.11 9.10
C ALA A 116 3.09 3.18 8.73
N SER A 117 2.21 2.91 9.69
CA SER A 117 0.75 3.06 9.51
C SER A 117 0.36 4.50 9.20
N LEU A 118 0.93 5.47 9.92
CA LEU A 118 0.67 6.89 9.71
C LEU A 118 1.20 7.38 8.35
N GLU A 119 2.36 6.88 7.91
CA GLU A 119 2.91 7.18 6.58
C GLU A 119 2.04 6.60 5.45
N ASP A 120 1.44 5.41 5.63
CA ASP A 120 0.42 4.89 4.70
C ASP A 120 -0.81 5.81 4.66
N GLN A 121 -1.29 6.28 5.81
CA GLN A 121 -2.41 7.22 5.86
C GLN A 121 -2.11 8.54 5.13
N ILE A 122 -0.92 9.13 5.34
CA ILE A 122 -0.48 10.33 4.62
C ILE A 122 -0.39 10.07 3.12
N ARG A 123 0.15 8.91 2.71
CA ARG A 123 0.21 8.53 1.29
C ARG A 123 -1.17 8.43 0.68
N ARG A 124 -2.15 7.85 1.38
CA ARG A 124 -3.55 7.72 0.93
C ARG A 124 -4.30 9.06 0.87
N CYS A 125 -3.79 10.11 1.50
CA CYS A 125 -4.34 11.46 1.33
C CYS A 125 -4.07 12.03 -0.06
N ARG A 126 -3.11 11.49 -0.82
CA ARG A 126 -2.93 11.80 -2.24
C ARG A 126 -3.86 10.94 -3.08
N ILE A 127 -4.79 11.58 -3.75
CA ILE A 127 -5.77 10.90 -4.60
C ILE A 127 -5.15 10.73 -5.98
N ILE A 128 -4.71 9.51 -6.25
CA ILE A 128 -4.10 9.12 -7.52
C ILE A 128 -5.12 8.32 -8.33
N ASN A 129 -5.26 8.69 -9.60
CA ASN A 129 -6.18 8.03 -10.51
C ASN A 129 -5.67 6.62 -10.88
N PRO A 130 -6.41 5.53 -10.62
CA PRO A 130 -5.91 4.17 -10.82
C PRO A 130 -5.81 3.77 -12.30
N VAL A 131 -6.69 4.30 -13.15
CA VAL A 131 -6.79 3.92 -14.56
C VAL A 131 -7.10 5.15 -15.42
N LYS A 132 -6.78 5.08 -16.72
CA LYS A 132 -7.27 6.10 -17.67
C LYS A 132 -8.79 6.04 -17.75
N GLY A 133 -9.46 7.19 -17.70
CA GLY A 133 -10.91 7.25 -17.81
C GLY A 133 -11.46 8.67 -17.86
N ARG A 134 -12.76 8.77 -18.09
CA ARG A 134 -13.49 10.04 -18.08
C ARG A 134 -14.20 10.23 -16.74
N VAL A 135 -14.14 11.45 -16.20
CA VAL A 135 -14.89 11.84 -15.00
C VAL A 135 -16.37 11.92 -15.37
N LEU A 136 -17.18 11.05 -14.80
CA LEU A 136 -18.63 10.99 -15.01
C LEU A 136 -19.36 12.00 -14.15
N SER A 137 -19.01 12.03 -12.87
CA SER A 137 -19.60 12.93 -11.89
C SER A 137 -18.58 13.29 -10.83
N LYS A 138 -18.68 14.50 -10.30
CA LYS A 138 -17.89 14.97 -9.16
C LYS A 138 -18.81 15.08 -7.95
N THR A 139 -18.48 14.36 -6.89
CA THR A 139 -19.33 14.25 -5.68
C THR A 139 -18.76 15.04 -4.49
N ALA A 140 -17.48 15.38 -4.51
CA ALA A 140 -16.83 16.19 -3.48
C ALA A 140 -16.21 17.46 -4.06
N GLU A 141 -16.31 18.55 -3.31
CA GLU A 141 -15.77 19.86 -3.70
C GLU A 141 -14.48 20.22 -2.96
N ALA A 142 -13.69 21.11 -3.56
CA ALA A 142 -12.47 21.60 -2.93
C ALA A 142 -12.84 22.43 -1.68
N GLY A 143 -12.17 22.15 -0.57
CA GLY A 143 -12.47 22.77 0.73
C GLY A 143 -13.58 22.07 1.53
N GLU A 144 -14.24 21.06 0.96
CA GLU A 144 -15.22 20.26 1.69
C GLU A 144 -14.52 19.21 2.59
N LEU A 145 -15.12 18.92 3.75
CA LEU A 145 -14.69 17.81 4.59
C LEU A 145 -15.06 16.46 3.94
N ALA A 146 -14.06 15.60 3.74
CA ALA A 146 -14.25 14.25 3.23
C ALA A 146 -13.84 13.20 4.27
N ALA A 147 -14.81 12.41 4.74
CA ALA A 147 -14.54 11.26 5.60
C ALA A 147 -14.01 10.06 4.78
N PRO A 148 -13.22 9.16 5.39
CA PRO A 148 -12.81 7.92 4.74
C PRO A 148 -14.00 7.14 4.17
N GLY A 149 -13.89 6.71 2.91
CA GLY A 149 -14.95 6.01 2.19
C GLY A 149 -15.96 6.92 1.47
N LYS A 150 -15.91 8.24 1.67
CA LYS A 150 -16.72 9.19 0.87
C LYS A 150 -16.27 9.13 -0.60
N THR A 151 -17.23 9.01 -1.50
CA THR A 151 -16.96 9.08 -2.94
C THR A 151 -16.58 10.51 -3.32
N LEU A 152 -15.44 10.68 -3.97
CA LEU A 152 -14.95 12.00 -4.42
C LEU A 152 -15.43 12.32 -5.84
N TYR A 153 -15.33 11.34 -6.74
CA TYR A 153 -15.80 11.41 -8.11
C TYR A 153 -15.95 10.00 -8.68
N VAL A 154 -16.71 9.88 -9.77
CA VAL A 154 -16.89 8.63 -10.50
C VAL A 154 -16.10 8.69 -11.80
N LEU A 155 -15.32 7.65 -12.07
CA LEU A 155 -14.49 7.52 -13.27
C LEU A 155 -14.93 6.29 -14.06
N ALA A 156 -15.03 6.42 -15.39
CA ALA A 156 -15.26 5.28 -16.27
C ALA A 156 -14.27 5.28 -17.46
N PRO A 157 -13.61 4.15 -17.76
CA PRO A 157 -12.91 3.96 -19.02
C PRO A 157 -13.90 4.09 -20.19
N MET A 158 -13.55 4.89 -21.19
CA MET A 158 -14.43 5.20 -22.32
C MET A 158 -14.00 4.54 -23.63
N ASP A 159 -12.87 3.84 -23.66
CA ASP A 159 -12.30 3.24 -24.88
C ASP A 159 -13.13 2.02 -25.36
N THR A 160 -13.81 1.33 -24.44
CA THR A 160 -14.73 0.22 -24.74
C THR A 160 -15.93 0.32 -23.82
N LEU A 161 -17.13 0.32 -24.39
CA LEU A 161 -18.39 0.31 -23.64
C LEU A 161 -19.01 -1.08 -23.68
N ILE A 162 -19.82 -1.38 -22.66
CA ILE A 162 -20.60 -2.61 -22.60
C ILE A 162 -22.05 -2.27 -22.95
N LEU A 163 -22.52 -2.78 -24.08
CA LEU A 163 -23.94 -2.81 -24.39
C LEU A 163 -24.56 -4.01 -23.67
N ARG A 164 -25.58 -3.74 -22.84
CA ARG A 164 -26.45 -4.78 -22.28
C ARG A 164 -27.66 -4.92 -23.19
N ALA A 165 -27.76 -6.05 -23.88
CA ALA A 165 -28.89 -6.40 -24.71
C ALA A 165 -29.65 -7.58 -24.11
N TYR A 166 -30.90 -7.77 -24.52
CA TYR A 166 -31.75 -8.85 -24.05
C TYR A 166 -32.21 -9.65 -25.27
N VAL A 167 -31.95 -10.96 -25.26
CA VAL A 167 -32.37 -11.87 -26.33
C VAL A 167 -33.49 -12.77 -25.83
N SER A 168 -34.41 -13.17 -26.71
CA SER A 168 -35.45 -14.12 -26.33
C SER A 168 -34.88 -15.53 -26.14
N ALA A 169 -35.60 -16.38 -25.40
CA ALA A 169 -35.27 -17.81 -25.30
C ALA A 169 -35.20 -18.52 -26.67
N THR A 170 -35.95 -18.03 -27.66
CA THR A 170 -35.93 -18.58 -29.03
C THR A 170 -34.69 -18.18 -29.83
N GLN A 171 -34.13 -16.99 -29.57
CA GLN A 171 -32.89 -16.51 -30.20
C GLN A 171 -31.62 -17.02 -29.51
N LEU A 172 -31.73 -17.41 -28.23
CA LEU A 172 -30.59 -17.85 -27.42
C LEU A 172 -29.71 -18.95 -28.08
N PRO A 173 -30.25 -19.97 -28.79
CA PRO A 173 -29.42 -20.99 -29.43
C PRO A 173 -28.53 -20.47 -30.57
N GLU A 174 -28.89 -19.33 -31.18
CA GLU A 174 -28.13 -18.72 -32.28
C GLU A 174 -26.90 -17.96 -31.79
N ILE A 175 -26.92 -17.51 -30.54
CA ILE A 175 -25.85 -16.70 -29.96
C ILE A 175 -24.85 -17.57 -29.18
N LYS A 176 -23.57 -17.20 -29.28
CA LYS A 176 -22.49 -17.86 -28.54
C LYS A 176 -21.59 -16.82 -27.90
N GLU A 177 -20.96 -17.20 -26.79
CA GLU A 177 -19.89 -16.38 -26.25
C GLU A 177 -18.79 -16.18 -27.30
N ASN A 178 -18.14 -15.01 -27.26
CA ASN A 178 -17.10 -14.60 -28.18
C ASN A 178 -17.57 -14.38 -29.64
N MET A 179 -18.87 -14.46 -29.92
CA MET A 179 -19.44 -14.18 -31.24
C MET A 179 -19.28 -12.71 -31.61
N LYS A 180 -18.95 -12.44 -32.88
CA LYS A 180 -18.90 -11.09 -33.45
C LYS A 180 -20.32 -10.67 -33.83
N VAL A 181 -20.67 -9.45 -33.51
CA VAL A 181 -21.98 -8.86 -33.82
C VAL A 181 -21.79 -7.43 -34.33
N THR A 182 -22.79 -6.86 -34.96
CA THR A 182 -22.83 -5.44 -35.32
C THR A 182 -23.76 -4.73 -34.37
N VAL A 183 -23.28 -3.65 -33.75
CA VAL A 183 -24.07 -2.78 -32.89
C VAL A 183 -24.37 -1.49 -33.64
N SER A 184 -25.65 -1.18 -33.80
CA SER A 184 -26.11 -0.03 -34.56
C SER A 184 -26.77 0.99 -33.64
N ILE A 185 -26.44 2.27 -33.80
CA ILE A 185 -27.13 3.39 -33.12
C ILE A 185 -27.68 4.38 -34.14
N ASP A 186 -28.75 5.08 -33.78
CA ASP A 186 -29.36 6.10 -34.64
C ASP A 186 -28.35 7.22 -34.96
N ALA A 187 -28.20 7.53 -36.24
CA ALA A 187 -27.42 8.65 -36.71
C ALA A 187 -28.32 9.91 -36.85
N PRO A 188 -27.78 11.13 -36.63
CA PRO A 188 -28.55 12.37 -36.75
C PRO A 188 -29.19 12.63 -38.12
N ASP A 189 -28.70 11.98 -39.16
CA ASP A 189 -29.19 12.07 -40.54
C ASP A 189 -30.29 11.05 -40.87
N GLY A 190 -30.74 10.27 -39.87
CA GLY A 190 -31.75 9.23 -40.04
C GLY A 190 -31.20 7.89 -40.51
N GLY A 191 -29.88 7.74 -40.63
CA GLY A 191 -29.21 6.45 -40.85
C GLY A 191 -28.80 5.76 -39.55
N TYR A 192 -27.85 4.82 -39.65
CA TYR A 192 -27.25 4.13 -38.50
C TYR A 192 -25.72 4.29 -38.50
N TYR A 193 -25.14 4.44 -37.31
CA TYR A 193 -23.71 4.21 -37.11
C TYR A 193 -23.48 2.79 -36.62
N ASP A 194 -22.74 2.00 -37.40
CA ASP A 194 -22.42 0.61 -37.08
C ASP A 194 -21.07 0.49 -36.39
N TYR A 195 -21.04 -0.30 -35.32
CA TYR A 195 -19.85 -0.60 -34.52
C TYR A 195 -19.65 -2.11 -34.45
N PRO A 196 -18.40 -2.58 -34.56
CA PRO A 196 -18.11 -3.98 -34.30
C PRO A 196 -18.31 -4.29 -32.81
N GLY A 197 -19.10 -5.31 -32.49
CA GLY A 197 -19.32 -5.81 -31.15
C GLY A 197 -18.80 -7.24 -30.97
N ARG A 198 -18.55 -7.62 -29.72
CA ARG A 198 -18.25 -9.01 -29.34
C ARG A 198 -19.04 -9.40 -28.10
N ILE A 199 -19.78 -10.50 -28.17
CA ILE A 199 -20.48 -11.05 -27.00
C ILE A 199 -19.43 -11.54 -26.00
N THR A 200 -19.39 -10.93 -24.81
CA THR A 200 -18.45 -11.27 -23.74
C THR A 200 -19.08 -12.13 -22.65
N TRP A 201 -20.40 -12.13 -22.56
CA TRP A 201 -21.12 -12.85 -21.52
C TRP A 201 -22.58 -13.06 -21.92
N ILE A 202 -23.10 -14.22 -21.57
CA ILE A 202 -24.52 -14.60 -21.71
C ILE A 202 -25.00 -15.03 -20.32
N SER A 203 -26.16 -14.51 -19.89
CA SER A 203 -26.77 -14.91 -18.62
C SER A 203 -27.11 -16.39 -18.60
N SER A 204 -26.79 -17.08 -17.51
CA SER A 204 -27.23 -18.47 -17.26
C SER A 204 -28.68 -18.55 -16.80
N GLU A 205 -29.26 -17.42 -16.36
CA GLU A 205 -30.61 -17.32 -15.84
C GLU A 205 -31.46 -16.40 -16.71
N ALA A 206 -32.73 -16.76 -16.87
CA ALA A 206 -33.69 -15.93 -17.55
C ALA A 206 -34.22 -14.82 -16.62
N GLU A 207 -34.34 -13.62 -17.16
CA GLU A 207 -34.98 -12.47 -16.52
C GLU A 207 -36.35 -12.22 -17.18
N PHE A 208 -37.30 -11.68 -16.42
CA PHE A 208 -38.55 -11.18 -17.01
C PHE A 208 -38.25 -9.89 -17.79
N THR A 209 -38.90 -9.70 -18.93
CA THR A 209 -38.78 -8.46 -19.71
C THR A 209 -39.05 -7.23 -18.82
N PRO A 210 -38.16 -6.22 -18.80
CA PRO A 210 -38.36 -5.00 -18.01
C PRO A 210 -39.44 -4.11 -18.65
N LYS A 211 -40.72 -4.49 -18.52
CA LYS A 211 -41.88 -3.64 -18.83
C LYS A 211 -42.92 -3.75 -17.72
N ILE A 212 -43.54 -2.63 -17.35
CA ILE A 212 -44.76 -2.60 -16.53
C ILE A 212 -45.90 -3.09 -17.44
N VAL A 213 -46.35 -4.33 -17.25
CA VAL A 213 -47.35 -4.99 -18.10
C VAL A 213 -48.75 -4.95 -17.48
N GLN A 214 -49.76 -4.62 -18.29
CA GLN A 214 -51.16 -4.50 -17.87
C GLN A 214 -51.97 -5.80 -18.07
N THR A 215 -51.50 -6.77 -18.87
CA THR A 215 -52.22 -8.03 -19.13
C THR A 215 -51.42 -9.29 -18.75
N LYS A 216 -52.14 -10.39 -18.49
CA LYS A 216 -51.59 -11.66 -17.97
C LYS A 216 -50.68 -12.40 -18.97
N GLU A 217 -50.90 -12.21 -20.27
CA GLU A 217 -50.16 -12.87 -21.36
C GLU A 217 -48.83 -12.18 -21.68
N GLU A 218 -48.73 -10.87 -21.50
CA GLU A 218 -47.48 -10.11 -21.71
C GLU A 218 -46.42 -10.37 -20.63
N ARG A 219 -46.78 -11.06 -19.54
CA ARG A 219 -45.90 -11.31 -18.38
C ARG A 219 -44.92 -12.48 -18.58
N VAL A 220 -44.86 -13.11 -19.77
CA VAL A 220 -44.24 -14.45 -19.94
C VAL A 220 -43.30 -14.58 -21.14
N ASN A 221 -42.54 -13.53 -21.48
CA ASN A 221 -41.36 -13.72 -22.33
C ASN A 221 -40.09 -13.68 -21.46
N LEU A 222 -39.54 -14.85 -21.23
CA LEU A 222 -38.22 -15.02 -20.63
C LEU A 222 -37.17 -14.47 -21.60
N VAL A 223 -36.37 -13.53 -21.11
CA VAL A 223 -35.23 -12.98 -21.85
C VAL A 223 -33.93 -13.30 -21.14
N TYR A 224 -32.86 -13.42 -21.91
CA TYR A 224 -31.53 -13.63 -21.40
C TYR A 224 -30.70 -12.38 -21.65
N ALA A 225 -30.11 -11.83 -20.60
CA ALA A 225 -29.22 -10.69 -20.74
C ALA A 225 -27.90 -11.13 -21.38
N ILE A 226 -27.42 -10.35 -22.35
CA ILE A 226 -26.09 -10.50 -22.94
C ILE A 226 -25.31 -9.20 -22.76
N LYS A 227 -23.99 -9.34 -22.59
CA LYS A 227 -23.05 -8.21 -22.60
C LYS A 227 -22.22 -8.25 -23.85
N ILE A 228 -22.20 -7.13 -24.56
CA ILE A 228 -21.45 -6.97 -25.80
C ILE A 228 -20.43 -5.87 -25.57
N ALA A 229 -19.14 -6.19 -25.77
CA ALA A 229 -18.07 -5.20 -25.76
C ALA A 229 -18.04 -4.47 -27.11
N VAL A 230 -18.11 -3.14 -27.06
CA VAL A 230 -18.17 -2.26 -28.24
C VAL A 230 -17.06 -1.21 -28.14
N PRO A 231 -16.10 -1.16 -29.08
CA PRO A 231 -15.13 -0.08 -29.16
C PRO A 231 -15.84 1.26 -29.34
N ASN A 232 -15.36 2.30 -28.65
CA ASN A 232 -16.00 3.59 -28.67
C ASN A 232 -15.08 4.65 -29.26
N ASP A 233 -15.51 5.27 -30.36
CA ASP A 233 -14.83 6.39 -31.02
C ASP A 233 -15.15 7.75 -30.40
N GLY A 234 -15.97 7.75 -29.33
CA GLY A 234 -16.42 8.93 -28.60
C GLY A 234 -17.86 9.34 -28.89
N LYS A 235 -18.51 8.74 -29.90
CA LYS A 235 -19.93 9.00 -30.21
C LYS A 235 -20.88 8.25 -29.27
N LEU A 236 -20.52 7.04 -28.85
CA LEU A 236 -21.33 6.27 -27.90
C LEU A 236 -21.32 6.93 -26.52
N LYS A 237 -22.52 7.15 -25.96
CA LYS A 237 -22.71 7.68 -24.60
C LYS A 237 -23.42 6.65 -23.72
N LEU A 238 -23.17 6.73 -22.43
CA LEU A 238 -23.84 5.89 -21.44
C LEU A 238 -25.36 6.15 -21.49
N GLY A 239 -26.15 5.09 -21.55
CA GLY A 239 -27.61 5.14 -21.61
C GLY A 239 -28.20 5.30 -23.01
N MET A 240 -27.39 5.41 -24.07
CA MET A 240 -27.90 5.41 -25.44
C MET A 240 -28.52 4.04 -25.80
N PRO A 241 -29.71 4.01 -26.42
CA PRO A 241 -30.25 2.78 -27.01
C PRO A 241 -29.39 2.36 -28.21
N ALA A 242 -29.32 1.06 -28.45
CA ALA A 242 -28.64 0.48 -29.59
C ALA A 242 -29.32 -0.82 -30.00
N GLU A 243 -29.21 -1.16 -31.29
CA GLU A 243 -29.66 -2.42 -31.87
C GLU A 243 -28.47 -3.35 -32.07
N VAL A 244 -28.73 -4.66 -32.03
CA VAL A 244 -27.71 -5.70 -32.20
C VAL A 244 -28.13 -6.62 -33.32
N ASN A 245 -27.25 -6.79 -34.29
CA ASN A 245 -27.41 -7.66 -35.45
C ASN A 245 -26.31 -8.73 -35.44
N TRP A 246 -26.67 -10.00 -35.67
CA TRP A 246 -25.74 -11.14 -35.70
C TRP A 246 -25.96 -12.05 -36.90
#